data_AF-A0A258JPH4-F1
#
_entry.id   AF-A0A258JPH4-F1
#
_cell.length_a   1.000
_cell.length_b   1.000
_cell.length_c   1.000
_cell.angle_alpha   90.00
_cell.angle_beta   90.00
_cell.angle_gamma   90.00
#
_symmetry.space_group_name_H-M   'P 1'
#
loop_
_entity.id
_entity.type
_entity.pdbx_description
1 polymer ?
#
loop_
_entity_poly.entity_id
_entity_poly.type
_entity_poly.pdbx_seq_one_letter_code
_entity_poly.pdbx_strand_id
1 'polypeptide(L)'
;MKTNLKKSIALLVFCFTAMAFNQVKAQTTYEYFVPVAWEHQYGKSGGQPVVGNVVKIKADCPAANTGVFNDFHEHYKAYYSKSRGFIGLNAENVRGPYKSYDEASKARTKIIADFNYKWNPLLITDFSTSCD
;
A
#
# COMPACT_ATOMS: atom_id res chain seq x y z
N MET A 1 63.62 15.28 3.05
CA MET A 1 62.17 15.36 3.32
C MET A 1 61.37 14.95 2.07
N LYS A 2 61.41 13.67 1.64
CA LYS A 2 60.76 13.21 0.38
C LYS A 2 59.96 11.90 0.52
N THR A 3 59.90 11.31 1.70
CA THR A 3 59.31 9.98 1.94
C THR A 3 57.90 10.02 2.57
N ASN A 4 57.49 11.15 3.16
CA ASN A 4 56.19 11.28 3.84
C ASN A 4 55.02 11.60 2.90
N LEU A 5 55.31 12.17 1.71
CA LEU A 5 54.27 12.52 0.73
C LEU A 5 53.67 11.27 0.07
N LYS A 6 54.48 10.24 -0.19
CA LYS A 6 54.04 8.98 -0.82
C LYS A 6 53.13 8.14 0.08
N LYS A 7 53.31 8.21 1.41
CA LYS A 7 52.46 7.50 2.38
C LYS A 7 51.08 8.14 2.53
N SER A 8 50.98 9.46 2.34
CA SER A 8 49.72 10.20 2.50
C SER A 8 48.75 9.98 1.34
N ILE A 9 49.25 9.77 0.12
CA ILE A 9 48.42 9.49 -1.05
C ILE A 9 47.78 8.09 -0.96
N ALA A 10 48.52 7.09 -0.49
CA ALA A 10 48.00 5.74 -0.29
C ALA A 10 46.87 5.68 0.75
N LEU A 11 46.97 6.49 1.81
CA LEU A 11 45.93 6.61 2.83
C LEU A 11 44.67 7.28 2.29
N LEU A 12 44.83 8.33 1.47
CA LEU A 12 43.72 9.02 0.82
C LEU A 12 42.96 8.12 -0.16
N VAL A 13 43.67 7.35 -0.99
CA VAL A 13 43.04 6.41 -1.94
C VAL A 13 42.23 5.32 -1.21
N PHE A 14 42.71 4.83 -0.07
CA PHE A 14 41.99 3.84 0.74
C PHE A 14 40.70 4.42 1.36
N CYS A 15 40.76 5.66 1.87
CA CYS A 15 39.58 6.36 2.41
C CYS A 15 38.53 6.67 1.33
N PHE A 16 38.93 7.01 0.10
CA PHE A 16 38.00 7.24 -1.00
C PHE A 16 37.34 5.94 -1.51
N THR A 17 38.07 4.82 -1.53
CA THR A 17 37.45 3.53 -1.88
C THR A 17 36.43 3.07 -0.85
N ALA A 18 36.67 3.32 0.46
CA ALA A 18 35.71 2.97 1.50
C ALA A 18 34.40 3.78 1.43
N MET A 19 34.46 5.04 1.00
CA MET A 19 33.26 5.87 0.78
C MET A 19 32.49 5.47 -0.49
N ALA A 20 33.17 4.96 -1.53
CA ALA A 20 32.53 4.53 -2.77
C ALA A 20 31.68 3.25 -2.61
N PHE A 21 31.97 2.39 -1.63
CA PHE A 21 31.16 1.20 -1.32
C PHE A 21 30.01 1.44 -0.34
N ASN A 22 29.89 2.65 0.24
CA ASN A 22 28.78 3.03 1.12
C ASN A 22 27.57 3.63 0.38
N GLN A 23 27.55 3.62 -0.95
CA GLN A 23 26.29 3.61 -1.70
C GLN A 23 25.64 2.22 -1.55
N VAL A 24 25.35 1.86 -0.30
CA VAL A 24 24.35 0.87 0.06
C VAL A 24 23.10 1.31 -0.70
N LYS A 25 22.73 0.54 -1.73
CA LYS A 25 21.43 0.68 -2.40
C LYS A 25 20.40 0.82 -1.29
N ALA A 26 19.84 2.01 -1.12
CA ALA A 26 18.67 2.20 -0.28
C ALA A 26 17.61 1.29 -0.89
N GLN A 27 17.43 0.10 -0.32
CA GLN A 27 16.37 -0.80 -0.75
C GLN A 27 15.08 -0.03 -0.52
N THR A 28 14.37 0.31 -1.59
CA THR A 28 13.05 0.91 -1.47
C THR A 28 12.20 -0.02 -0.62
N THR A 29 11.80 0.45 0.56
CA THR A 29 10.95 -0.28 1.47
C THR A 29 9.50 -0.13 1.04
N TYR A 30 8.73 -1.18 1.21
CA TYR A 30 7.32 -1.20 0.83
C TYR A 30 6.47 -1.71 1.98
N GLU A 31 5.26 -1.18 2.05
CA GLU A 31 4.20 -1.58 2.95
C GLU A 31 3.01 -2.09 2.14
N TYR A 32 2.26 -3.00 2.74
CA TYR A 32 1.10 -3.63 2.11
C TYR A 32 -0.17 -3.28 2.88
N PHE A 33 -1.25 -2.99 2.15
CA PHE A 33 -2.52 -2.57 2.72
C PHE A 33 -3.71 -3.29 2.07
N VAL A 34 -4.83 -3.33 2.79
CA VAL A 34 -6.10 -3.90 2.30
C VAL A 34 -7.21 -2.87 2.53
N PRO A 35 -7.74 -2.23 1.49
CA PRO A 35 -8.86 -1.30 1.64
C PRO A 35 -10.17 -2.06 1.81
N VAL A 36 -10.99 -1.59 2.73
CA VAL A 36 -12.32 -2.13 3.04
C VAL A 36 -13.30 -0.98 3.14
N ALA A 37 -14.49 -1.14 2.57
CA ALA A 37 -15.55 -0.17 2.71
C ALA A 37 -16.96 -0.78 2.68
N TRP A 38 -17.99 0.07 2.64
CA TRP A 38 -19.39 -0.33 2.57
C TRP A 38 -20.13 0.41 1.46
N GLU A 39 -20.95 -0.31 0.69
CA GLU A 39 -21.76 0.29 -0.38
C GLU A 39 -22.82 1.26 0.18
N HIS A 40 -23.00 2.38 -0.52
CA HIS A 40 -23.88 3.48 -0.10
C HIS A 40 -24.76 4.04 -1.23
N GLN A 41 -26.01 4.40 -0.91
CA GLN A 41 -26.97 5.10 -1.78
C GLN A 41 -27.97 5.93 -0.96
N TYR A 42 -28.39 7.08 -1.50
CA TYR A 42 -29.52 7.85 -0.94
C TYR A 42 -30.79 6.99 -0.85
N GLY A 43 -31.39 6.96 0.35
CA GLY A 43 -32.65 6.23 0.57
C GLY A 43 -32.52 4.71 0.65
N LYS A 44 -31.30 4.14 0.57
CA LYS A 44 -31.05 2.73 0.91
C LYS A 44 -30.16 2.64 2.15
N SER A 45 -30.60 1.90 3.15
CA SER A 45 -29.77 1.48 4.28
C SER A 45 -29.06 0.17 3.94
N GLY A 46 -27.76 0.09 4.24
CA GLY A 46 -27.03 -1.19 4.36
C GLY A 46 -26.77 -1.96 3.07
N GLY A 47 -25.94 -1.42 2.16
CA GLY A 47 -25.29 -2.27 1.15
C GLY A 47 -24.31 -3.27 1.77
N GLN A 48 -23.58 -4.04 0.95
CA GLN A 48 -22.62 -5.03 1.45
C GLN A 48 -21.22 -4.41 1.65
N PRO A 49 -20.34 -5.03 2.45
CA PRO A 49 -18.96 -4.61 2.55
C PRO A 49 -18.23 -4.90 1.24
N VAL A 50 -17.28 -4.05 0.88
CA VAL A 50 -16.44 -4.14 -0.31
C VAL A 50 -14.99 -4.29 0.16
N VAL A 51 -14.32 -5.35 -0.28
CA VAL A 51 -12.93 -5.65 0.09
C VAL A 51 -12.07 -5.62 -1.17
N GLY A 52 -11.13 -4.66 -1.21
CA GLY A 52 -10.19 -4.53 -2.32
C GLY A 52 -9.06 -5.54 -2.29
N ASN A 53 -8.19 -5.51 -3.30
CA ASN A 53 -6.99 -6.34 -3.35
C ASN A 53 -5.92 -5.82 -2.37
N VAL A 54 -4.90 -6.63 -2.10
CA VAL A 54 -3.69 -6.17 -1.40
C VAL A 54 -2.98 -5.16 -2.29
N VAL A 55 -2.76 -3.95 -1.79
CA VAL A 55 -2.01 -2.91 -2.48
C VAL A 55 -0.62 -2.76 -1.87
N LYS A 56 0.37 -2.43 -2.70
CA LYS A 56 1.78 -2.27 -2.32
C LYS A 56 2.17 -0.80 -2.48
N ILE A 57 2.55 -0.16 -1.39
CA ILE A 57 2.88 1.27 -1.33
C ILE A 57 4.32 1.42 -0.82
N LYS A 58 5.04 2.45 -1.28
CA LYS A 58 6.38 2.72 -0.75
C LYS A 58 6.26 3.22 0.70
N ALA A 59 7.12 2.77 1.59
CA ALA A 59 7.00 3.09 3.03
C ALA A 59 7.23 4.58 3.35
N ASP A 60 7.95 5.30 2.48
CA ASP A 60 8.21 6.74 2.58
C ASP A 60 7.11 7.60 1.92
N CYS A 61 6.04 6.98 1.44
CA CYS A 61 4.95 7.64 0.75
C CYS A 61 4.00 8.32 1.73
N PRO A 62 3.67 9.61 1.54
CA PRO A 62 2.69 10.30 2.37
C PRO A 62 1.23 9.90 2.06
N ALA A 63 1.01 9.00 1.09
CA ALA A 63 -0.29 8.40 0.82
C ALA A 63 -0.73 7.54 2.02
N ALA A 64 -1.28 8.21 3.03
CA ALA A 64 -1.87 7.58 4.20
C ALA A 64 -3.13 6.77 3.82
N ASN A 65 -3.71 6.10 4.81
CA ASN A 65 -4.96 5.35 4.70
C ASN A 65 -6.07 6.09 3.91
N THR A 66 -6.18 7.41 4.05
CA THR A 66 -7.18 8.22 3.33
C THR A 66 -6.96 8.23 1.81
N GLY A 67 -5.72 8.31 1.32
CA GLY A 67 -5.42 8.30 -0.12
C GLY A 67 -5.81 6.96 -0.75
N VAL A 68 -5.37 5.86 -0.14
CA VAL A 68 -5.72 4.49 -0.56
C VAL A 68 -7.24 4.28 -0.60
N PHE A 69 -7.97 4.83 0.39
CA PHE A 69 -9.43 4.77 0.40
C PHE A 69 -10.08 5.60 -0.71
N ASN A 70 -9.61 6.82 -0.96
CA ASN A 70 -10.14 7.68 -2.02
C ASN A 70 -9.99 7.02 -3.39
N ASP A 71 -8.81 6.48 -3.69
CA ASP A 71 -8.57 5.74 -4.94
C ASP A 71 -9.49 4.52 -5.05
N PHE A 72 -9.68 3.80 -3.95
CA PHE A 72 -10.57 2.64 -3.89
C PHE A 72 -12.04 3.04 -4.13
N HIS A 73 -12.47 4.16 -3.56
CA HIS A 73 -13.79 4.72 -3.77
C HIS A 73 -14.00 5.09 -5.24
N GLU A 74 -13.06 5.82 -5.85
CA GLU A 74 -13.17 6.23 -7.25
C GLU A 74 -13.15 5.04 -8.20
N HIS A 75 -12.33 4.01 -7.94
CA HIS A 75 -12.37 2.75 -8.69
C HIS A 75 -13.74 2.08 -8.60
N TYR A 76 -14.28 1.91 -7.38
CA TYR A 76 -15.63 1.34 -7.20
C TYR A 76 -16.69 2.16 -7.94
N LYS A 77 -16.61 3.48 -7.83
CA LYS A 77 -17.55 4.40 -8.45
C LYS A 77 -17.52 4.30 -9.97
N ALA A 78 -16.33 4.25 -10.57
CA ALA A 78 -16.15 4.16 -12.02
C ALA A 78 -16.65 2.84 -12.61
N TYR A 79 -16.39 1.72 -11.94
CA TYR A 79 -16.57 0.38 -12.54
C TYR A 79 -17.76 -0.42 -12.00
N TYR A 80 -18.22 -0.15 -10.78
CA TYR A 80 -19.18 -1.02 -10.08
C TYR A 80 -20.46 -0.30 -9.63
N SER A 81 -20.39 0.98 -9.27
CA SER A 81 -21.51 1.69 -8.65
C SER A 81 -22.80 1.66 -9.49
N LYS A 82 -22.71 1.97 -10.79
CA LYS A 82 -23.85 2.05 -11.71
C LYS A 82 -24.55 0.70 -11.89
N SER A 83 -23.80 -0.37 -12.13
CA SER A 83 -24.36 -1.71 -12.37
C SER A 83 -25.02 -2.28 -11.11
N ARG A 84 -24.57 -1.85 -9.94
CA ARG A 84 -25.08 -2.29 -8.63
C ARG A 84 -26.15 -1.35 -8.07
N GLY A 85 -26.36 -0.20 -8.71
CA GLY A 85 -27.33 0.79 -8.31
C GLY A 85 -26.98 1.53 -7.02
N PHE A 86 -25.70 1.56 -6.61
CA PHE A 86 -25.20 2.35 -5.49
C PHE A 86 -24.49 3.61 -6.00
N ILE A 87 -24.29 4.64 -5.17
CA ILE A 87 -23.64 5.90 -5.58
C ILE A 87 -22.18 6.02 -5.14
N GLY A 88 -21.73 5.14 -4.23
CA GLY A 88 -20.34 5.14 -3.73
C GLY A 88 -20.14 4.23 -2.52
N LEU A 89 -19.08 4.52 -1.75
CA LEU A 89 -18.71 3.84 -0.52
C LEU A 89 -18.76 4.79 0.70
N ASN A 90 -19.20 4.36 1.90
CA ASN A 90 -19.43 5.27 3.05
C ASN A 90 -18.75 4.98 4.39
N ALA A 91 -18.31 3.76 4.69
CA ALA A 91 -17.51 3.49 5.88
C ALA A 91 -16.15 3.00 5.40
N GLU A 92 -15.05 3.53 5.95
CA GLU A 92 -13.69 3.27 5.49
C GLU A 92 -12.90 2.46 6.52
N ASN A 93 -12.12 1.48 6.06
CA ASN A 93 -11.11 0.82 6.90
C ASN A 93 -9.98 0.28 6.03
N VAL A 94 -8.87 1.01 5.95
CA VAL A 94 -7.63 0.49 5.35
C VAL A 94 -6.87 -0.29 6.43
N ARG A 95 -6.61 -1.57 6.16
CA ARG A 95 -5.90 -2.47 7.08
C ARG A 95 -4.42 -2.54 6.70
N GLY A 96 -3.54 -2.45 7.69
CA GLY A 96 -2.08 -2.39 7.52
C GLY A 96 -1.47 -1.23 8.31
N PRO A 97 -0.19 -0.89 8.08
CA PRO A 97 0.71 -1.53 7.11
C PRO A 97 1.16 -2.93 7.54
N TYR A 98 1.29 -3.83 6.57
CA TYR A 98 1.95 -5.13 6.73
C TYR A 98 3.34 -5.10 6.07
N LYS A 99 4.29 -5.87 6.61
CA LYS A 99 5.68 -5.88 6.10
C LYS A 99 5.86 -6.78 4.88
N SER A 100 4.90 -7.65 4.61
CA SER A 100 4.93 -8.58 3.48
C SER A 100 3.55 -8.77 2.84
N TYR A 101 3.56 -9.17 1.57
CA TYR A 101 2.36 -9.53 0.84
C TYR A 101 1.61 -10.69 1.51
N ASP A 102 2.33 -11.70 2.00
CA ASP A 102 1.72 -12.88 2.63
C ASP A 102 0.97 -12.54 3.93
N GLU A 103 1.52 -11.64 4.75
CA GLU A 103 0.84 -11.14 5.95
C GLU A 103 -0.44 -10.38 5.58
N ALA A 104 -0.37 -9.48 4.61
CA ALA A 104 -1.52 -8.72 4.14
C ALA A 104 -2.58 -9.64 3.51
N SER A 105 -2.18 -10.65 2.73
CA SER A 105 -3.08 -11.61 2.09
C SER A 105 -3.80 -12.51 3.10
N LYS A 106 -3.08 -12.96 4.14
CA LYS A 106 -3.69 -13.68 5.28
C LYS A 106 -4.70 -12.80 6.01
N ALA A 107 -4.36 -11.54 6.28
CA ALA A 107 -5.28 -10.59 6.90
C ALA A 107 -6.51 -10.34 6.03
N ARG A 108 -6.34 -10.13 4.72
CA ARG A 108 -7.42 -9.99 3.74
C ARG A 108 -8.36 -11.20 3.77
N THR A 109 -7.81 -12.41 3.75
CA THR A 109 -8.59 -13.66 3.79
C THR A 109 -9.44 -13.73 5.06
N LYS A 110 -8.87 -13.35 6.21
CA LYS A 110 -9.62 -13.28 7.48
C LYS A 110 -10.75 -12.26 7.42
N ILE A 111 -10.51 -11.06 6.91
CA ILE A 111 -11.53 -10.01 6.75
C ILE A 111 -12.68 -10.50 5.87
N ILE A 112 -12.37 -11.16 4.75
CA ILE A 112 -13.37 -11.74 3.85
C ILE A 112 -14.21 -12.76 4.61
N ALA A 113 -13.58 -13.68 5.34
CA ALA A 113 -14.28 -14.68 6.14
C ALA A 113 -15.19 -14.06 7.21
N ASP A 114 -14.71 -13.04 7.92
CA ASP A 114 -15.46 -12.33 8.97
C ASP A 114 -16.74 -11.67 8.40
N PHE A 115 -16.66 -11.06 7.21
CA PHE A 115 -17.83 -10.49 6.55
C PHE A 115 -18.72 -11.52 5.88
N ASN A 116 -18.15 -12.58 5.32
CA ASN A 116 -18.90 -13.59 4.57
C ASN A 116 -19.96 -14.29 5.42
N TYR A 117 -19.72 -14.41 6.73
CA TYR A 117 -20.70 -14.98 7.66
C TYR A 117 -22.06 -14.23 7.65
N LYS A 118 -22.09 -12.94 7.33
CA LYS A 118 -23.32 -12.12 7.40
C LYS A 118 -23.69 -11.37 6.14
N TRP A 119 -22.71 -10.96 5.34
CA TRP A 119 -22.92 -9.90 4.36
C TRP A 119 -22.53 -10.26 2.93
N ASN A 120 -21.81 -11.38 2.71
CA ASN A 120 -21.28 -11.77 1.40
C ASN A 120 -20.54 -10.61 0.69
N PRO A 121 -19.31 -10.25 1.13
CA PRO A 121 -18.62 -9.06 0.67
C PRO A 121 -18.43 -9.03 -0.86
N LEU A 122 -18.49 -7.84 -1.47
CA LEU A 122 -17.99 -7.63 -2.83
C LEU A 122 -16.47 -7.68 -2.81
N LEU A 123 -15.87 -8.48 -3.69
CA LEU A 123 -14.43 -8.55 -3.84
C LEU A 123 -14.00 -7.77 -5.09
N ILE A 124 -13.12 -6.79 -4.92
CA ILE A 124 -12.50 -6.04 -6.02
C ILE A 124 -11.04 -6.46 -6.10
N THR A 125 -10.68 -7.26 -7.10
CA THR A 125 -9.35 -7.88 -7.23
C THR A 125 -8.41 -7.12 -8.15
N ASP A 126 -8.94 -6.22 -8.97
CA ASP A 126 -8.23 -5.45 -10.00
C ASP A 126 -7.78 -4.05 -9.51
N PHE A 127 -8.15 -3.67 -8.29
CA PHE A 127 -7.76 -2.39 -7.71
C PHE A 127 -6.25 -2.30 -7.42
N SER A 128 -5.65 -1.17 -7.78
CA SER A 128 -4.28 -0.77 -7.43
C SER A 128 -4.24 0.72 -7.08
N THR A 129 -3.28 1.11 -6.25
CA THR A 129 -2.97 2.51 -5.92
C THR A 129 -1.46 2.72 -5.94
N SER A 130 -1.02 3.93 -6.25
CA SER A 130 0.38 4.31 -6.37
C SER A 130 0.66 5.60 -5.59
N CYS A 131 1.95 5.80 -5.30
CA CYS A 131 2.43 7.10 -4.88
C CYS A 131 2.66 7.96 -6.11
N ASP A 132 1.92 9.05 -6.24
CA ASP A 132 2.23 10.13 -7.19
C ASP A 132 3.45 10.94 -6.72
#